data_AF-A0A418X553-F1
#
_entry.id   AF-A0A418X553-F1
#
_cell.length_a   1.000
_cell.length_b   1.000
_cell.length_c   1.000
_cell.angle_alpha   90.00
_cell.angle_beta   90.00
_cell.angle_gamma   90.00
#
_symmetry.space_group_name_H-M   'P 1'
#
loop_
_entity.id
_entity.type
_entity.pdbx_description
1 polymer ?
#
loop_
_entity_poly.entity_id
_entity_poly.type
_entity_poly.pdbx_seq_one_letter_code
_entity_poly.pdbx_strand_id
1 'polypeptide(L)'
;MFEMEAIYQRTPIGRDEIYHKAHGLTQSERRILITVDGSTPYRGLCAKLSGLAQGRIDRALSLLLKKGLVFEVLLPLDSLILEQLDEQVVDRFLQQDPLDPVTIISYDPEEDFGHFSDGVAQPMPRGVHVALPQESPGFGGVAPLLVSAIAASPALEAGQGSEAVRGNTTCGDGMSGAMDWESALHGAYSMPIRERLSLTNSLALIRQLHWGYWAIAIGLCLIGSPLFAKMIS
;
A
#
# COMPACT_ATOMS: atom_id res chain seq x y z
N MET A 1 27.16 -11.35 -16.81
CA MET A 1 26.09 -10.36 -17.08
C MET A 1 25.70 -9.79 -15.74
N PHE A 2 25.89 -8.49 -15.52
CA PHE A 2 25.41 -7.86 -14.29
C PHE A 2 23.90 -7.72 -14.44
N GLU A 3 23.13 -8.60 -13.81
CA GLU A 3 21.71 -8.36 -13.61
C GLU A 3 21.62 -7.10 -12.74
N MET A 4 21.20 -5.98 -13.35
CA MET A 4 20.88 -4.79 -12.60
C MET A 4 19.70 -5.14 -11.70
N GLU A 5 19.98 -5.41 -10.43
CA GLU A 5 18.93 -5.65 -9.44
C GLU A 5 18.12 -4.37 -9.29
N ALA A 6 16.89 -4.39 -9.80
CA ALA A 6 15.93 -3.32 -9.61
C ALA A 6 15.75 -3.02 -8.12
N ILE A 7 15.94 -1.75 -7.74
CA ILE A 7 15.69 -1.27 -6.38
C ILE A 7 14.30 -0.64 -6.38
N TYR A 8 13.48 -0.98 -5.38
CA TYR A 8 12.14 -0.44 -5.29
C TYR A 8 12.04 0.57 -4.16
N GLN A 9 11.38 1.69 -4.45
CA GLN A 9 11.13 2.76 -3.49
C GLN A 9 9.65 3.09 -3.40
N ARG A 10 9.16 3.28 -2.17
CA ARG A 10 7.79 3.69 -1.88
C ARG A 10 7.62 5.18 -2.21
N THR A 11 6.55 5.51 -2.93
CA THR A 11 6.20 6.90 -3.23
C THR A 11 5.50 7.57 -2.03
N PRO A 12 5.39 8.90 -1.99
CA PRO A 12 4.52 9.58 -1.03
C PRO A 12 3.06 9.12 -1.11
N ILE A 13 2.57 8.82 -2.31
CA ILE A 13 1.21 8.28 -2.52
C ILE A 13 1.10 6.87 -1.91
N GLY A 14 2.14 6.04 -2.06
CA GLY A 14 2.24 4.74 -1.41
C GLY A 14 2.24 4.84 0.11
N ARG A 15 2.86 5.88 0.68
CA ARG A 15 2.80 6.16 2.12
C ARG A 15 1.39 6.56 2.55
N ASP A 16 0.77 7.51 1.86
CA ASP A 16 -0.60 7.93 2.17
C ASP A 16 -1.59 6.77 2.09
N GLU A 17 -1.37 5.85 1.14
CA GLU A 17 -2.17 4.62 1.02
C GLU A 17 -2.07 3.73 2.27
N ILE A 18 -0.91 3.65 2.91
CA ILE A 18 -0.75 2.89 4.16
C ILE A 18 -1.60 3.49 5.29
N TYR A 19 -1.76 4.82 5.30
CA TYR A 19 -2.57 5.49 6.31
C TYR A 19 -4.08 5.42 6.03
N HIS A 20 -4.50 5.44 4.76
CA HIS A 20 -5.90 5.65 4.38
C HIS A 20 -6.57 4.48 3.65
N LYS A 21 -5.83 3.46 3.19
CA LYS A 21 -6.35 2.27 2.47
C LYS A 21 -7.30 2.60 1.30
N ALA A 22 -7.03 3.65 0.53
CA ALA A 22 -7.94 4.17 -0.47
C ALA A 22 -8.03 3.30 -1.75
N HIS A 23 -7.01 2.50 -2.05
CA HIS A 23 -6.89 1.79 -3.35
C HIS A 23 -7.40 0.35 -3.32
N GLY A 24 -7.95 -0.13 -2.19
CA GLY A 24 -8.48 -1.49 -2.09
C GLY A 24 -7.43 -2.56 -2.42
N LEU A 25 -6.21 -2.42 -1.88
CA LEU A 25 -5.11 -3.32 -2.17
C LEU A 25 -5.37 -4.74 -1.63
N THR A 26 -4.98 -5.74 -2.41
CA THR A 26 -4.93 -7.14 -1.98
C THR A 26 -3.88 -7.34 -0.88
N GLN A 27 -3.97 -8.44 -0.13
CA GLN A 27 -3.07 -8.66 1.00
C GLN A 27 -1.60 -8.83 0.60
N SER A 28 -1.31 -9.42 -0.57
CA SER A 28 0.05 -9.50 -1.11
C SER A 28 0.60 -8.12 -1.50
N GLU A 29 -0.22 -7.28 -2.13
CA GLU A 29 0.17 -5.90 -2.46
C GLU A 29 0.46 -5.09 -1.20
N ARG A 30 -0.38 -5.22 -0.16
CA ARG A 30 -0.15 -4.54 1.14
C ARG A 30 1.15 -4.96 1.79
N ARG A 31 1.40 -6.28 1.87
CA ARG A 31 2.65 -6.83 2.43
C ARG A 31 3.88 -6.31 1.69
N ILE A 32 3.84 -6.25 0.36
CA ILE A 32 4.96 -5.69 -0.41
C ILE A 32 5.12 -4.20 -0.13
N LEU A 33 4.03 -3.42 -0.14
CA LEU A 33 4.09 -1.97 0.04
C LEU A 33 4.68 -1.55 1.40
N ILE A 34 4.35 -2.26 2.49
CA ILE A 34 4.97 -2.00 3.81
C ILE A 34 6.43 -2.45 3.87
N THR A 35 6.80 -3.49 3.11
CA THR A 35 8.15 -4.06 3.10
C THR A 35 9.12 -3.17 2.32
N VAL A 36 8.62 -2.42 1.33
CA VAL A 36 9.40 -1.44 0.56
C VAL A 36 9.57 -0.16 1.37
N ASP A 37 10.70 -0.04 2.06
CA ASP A 37 11.13 1.04 2.94
C ASP A 37 11.94 2.15 2.24
N GLY A 38 12.24 1.97 0.95
CA GLY A 38 12.86 2.97 0.09
C GLY A 38 14.19 2.57 -0.55
N SER A 39 14.79 1.46 -0.12
CA SER A 39 16.05 0.97 -0.69
C SER A 39 16.11 -0.55 -0.83
N THR A 40 14.96 -1.22 -0.77
CA THR A 40 14.91 -2.68 -0.80
C THR A 40 15.09 -3.18 -2.25
N PRO A 41 16.18 -3.93 -2.56
CA PRO A 41 16.35 -4.55 -3.88
C PRO A 41 15.36 -5.70 -4.05
N TYR A 42 15.04 -6.05 -5.30
CA TYR A 42 14.12 -7.15 -5.63
C TYR A 42 14.44 -8.44 -4.87
N ARG A 43 15.72 -8.84 -4.84
CA ARG A 43 16.16 -10.04 -4.14
C ARG A 43 15.92 -9.96 -2.63
N GLY A 44 16.16 -8.78 -2.05
CA GLY A 44 15.88 -8.51 -0.64
C GLY A 44 14.39 -8.58 -0.33
N LEU A 45 13.54 -8.11 -1.25
CA LEU A 45 12.09 -8.23 -1.13
C LEU A 45 11.65 -9.70 -1.10
N CYS A 46 12.20 -10.53 -1.98
CA CYS A 46 11.89 -11.97 -2.03
C CYS A 46 12.33 -12.71 -0.76
N ALA A 47 13.50 -12.35 -0.21
CA ALA A 47 13.98 -12.92 1.05
C ALA A 47 13.09 -12.53 2.24
N LYS A 48 12.66 -11.26 2.32
CA LYS A 48 11.74 -10.76 3.37
C LYS A 48 10.33 -11.39 3.24
N LEU A 49 9.91 -11.76 2.03
CA LEU A 49 8.59 -12.31 1.73
C LEU A 49 8.64 -13.79 1.34
N SER A 50 9.51 -14.58 1.97
CA SER A 50 9.71 -16.01 1.66
C SER A 50 8.45 -16.88 1.73
N GLY A 51 7.40 -16.42 2.43
CA GLY A 51 6.09 -17.09 2.46
C GLY A 51 5.19 -16.83 1.25
N LEU A 52 5.58 -15.95 0.31
CA LEU A 52 4.84 -15.67 -0.93
C LEU A 52 5.57 -16.31 -2.11
N ALA A 53 4.82 -16.94 -3.01
CA ALA A 53 5.36 -17.44 -4.27
C ALA A 53 5.88 -16.29 -5.14
N GLN A 54 7.00 -16.51 -5.83
CA GLN A 54 7.67 -15.50 -6.66
C GLN A 54 6.73 -14.82 -7.66
N GLY A 55 5.93 -15.61 -8.40
CA GLY A 55 4.98 -15.06 -9.37
C GLY A 55 3.89 -14.17 -8.75
N ARG A 56 3.55 -14.37 -7.47
CA ARG A 56 2.64 -13.46 -6.75
C ARG A 56 3.33 -12.15 -6.39
N ILE A 57 4.61 -12.20 -6.03
CA ILE A 57 5.43 -11.01 -5.77
C ILE A 57 5.52 -10.17 -7.05
N ASP A 58 5.86 -10.78 -8.18
CA ASP A 58 5.98 -10.08 -9.47
C ASP A 58 4.69 -9.42 -9.90
N ARG A 59 3.58 -10.15 -9.81
CA ARG A 59 2.25 -9.63 -10.17
C ARG A 59 1.85 -8.47 -9.28
N ALA A 60 2.00 -8.61 -7.96
CA ALA A 60 1.64 -7.55 -7.02
C ALA A 60 2.55 -6.33 -7.17
N LEU A 61 3.85 -6.51 -7.38
CA LEU A 61 4.79 -5.43 -7.62
C LEU A 61 4.48 -4.67 -8.91
N SER A 62 4.17 -5.39 -9.99
CA SER A 62 3.72 -4.80 -11.26
C SER A 62 2.45 -3.94 -11.09
N LEU A 63 1.51 -4.39 -10.25
CA LEU A 63 0.29 -3.63 -9.94
C LEU A 63 0.59 -2.39 -9.10
N LEU A 64 1.50 -2.47 -8.12
CA LEU A 64 1.93 -1.32 -7.32
C LEU A 64 2.66 -0.26 -8.16
N LEU A 65 3.52 -0.68 -9.08
CA LEU A 65 4.16 0.19 -10.07
C LEU A 65 3.12 0.89 -10.95
N LYS A 66 2.16 0.13 -11.49
CA LYS A 66 1.07 0.66 -12.32
C LYS A 66 0.19 1.67 -11.57
N LYS A 67 -0.01 1.48 -10.26
CA LYS A 67 -0.75 2.40 -9.38
C LYS A 67 0.09 3.61 -8.93
N GLY A 68 1.40 3.62 -9.17
CA GLY A 68 2.30 4.70 -8.73
C GLY A 68 2.54 4.73 -7.21
N LEU A 69 2.32 3.61 -6.53
CA LEU A 69 2.56 3.49 -5.07
C LEU A 69 4.02 3.15 -4.76
N VAL A 70 4.69 2.53 -5.74
CA VAL A 70 6.11 2.18 -5.73
C VAL A 70 6.69 2.61 -7.07
N PHE A 71 7.98 2.93 -7.11
CA PHE A 71 8.73 3.14 -8.34
C PHE A 71 10.07 2.39 -8.29
N GLU A 72 10.63 2.18 -9.47
CA GLU A 72 11.93 1.54 -9.65
C GLU A 72 13.05 2.58 -9.70
N VAL A 73 14.13 2.29 -8.99
CA VAL A 73 15.35 3.08 -8.92
C VAL A 73 16.49 2.25 -9.47
N LEU A 74 17.15 2.74 -10.52
CA LEU A 74 18.25 2.04 -11.19
C LEU A 74 19.60 2.21 -10.49
N LEU A 75 19.73 3.26 -9.67
CA LEU A 75 20.98 3.61 -8.96
C LEU A 75 20.69 3.86 -7.49
N PRO A 76 21.29 3.09 -6.56
CA PRO A 76 21.15 3.37 -5.13
C PRO A 76 21.67 4.78 -4.83
N LEU A 77 20.83 5.60 -4.23
CA LEU A 77 21.21 6.91 -3.72
C LEU A 77 21.68 6.75 -2.28
N ASP A 78 22.94 7.07 -1.99
CA ASP A 78 23.51 6.94 -0.64
C ASP A 78 22.82 7.84 0.41
N SER A 79 22.04 8.83 -0.05
CA SER A 79 21.29 9.77 0.78
C SER A 79 19.83 9.36 1.04
N LEU A 80 19.44 8.12 0.70
CA LEU A 80 18.09 7.63 0.95
C LEU A 80 17.84 7.47 2.45
N ILE A 81 16.94 8.32 2.97
CA ILE A 81 16.42 8.19 4.32
C ILE A 81 15.45 7.01 4.33
N LEU A 82 15.82 5.93 5.02
CA LEU A 82 14.95 4.79 5.27
C LEU A 82 13.70 5.24 6.01
N GLU A 83 12.54 5.02 5.39
CA GLU A 83 11.27 5.44 5.96
C GLU A 83 10.74 4.34 6.89
N GLN A 84 10.96 4.53 8.19
CA GLN A 84 10.38 3.66 9.21
C GLN A 84 8.90 3.97 9.38
N LEU A 85 8.07 2.93 9.30
CA LEU A 85 6.66 2.99 9.63
C LEU A 85 6.45 2.59 11.08
N ASP A 86 5.47 3.22 11.71
CA ASP A 86 5.03 2.82 13.04
C ASP A 86 4.35 1.43 13.00
N GLU A 87 4.64 0.58 13.97
CA GLU A 87 4.15 -0.79 14.07
C GLU A 87 2.62 -0.82 14.14
N GLN A 88 2.01 0.11 14.88
CA GLN A 88 0.54 0.22 14.96
C GLN A 88 -0.10 0.54 13.61
N VAL A 89 0.58 1.35 12.79
CA VAL A 89 0.12 1.70 11.45
C VAL A 89 0.23 0.48 10.52
N VAL A 90 1.33 -0.27 10.63
CA VAL A 90 1.55 -1.51 9.87
C VAL A 90 0.48 -2.54 10.21
N ASP A 91 0.21 -2.78 11.49
CA ASP A 91 -0.79 -3.75 11.95
C ASP A 91 -2.19 -3.37 11.46
N ARG A 92 -2.59 -2.10 11.64
CA ARG A 92 -3.87 -1.60 11.13
C ARG A 92 -3.96 -1.75 9.61
N PHE A 93 -2.87 -1.51 8.89
CA PHE A 93 -2.85 -1.63 7.43
C PHE A 93 -2.99 -3.09 6.97
N LEU A 94 -2.37 -4.03 7.69
CA LEU A 94 -2.44 -5.46 7.39
C LEU A 94 -3.78 -6.10 7.75
N GLN A 95 -4.54 -5.52 8.68
CA GLN A 95 -5.90 -5.95 8.97
C GLN A 95 -6.78 -5.82 7.71
N GLN A 96 -7.53 -6.88 7.43
CA GLN A 96 -8.43 -6.95 6.29
C GLN A 96 -9.71 -6.17 6.62
N ASP A 97 -10.04 -5.19 5.78
CA ASP A 97 -11.27 -4.45 5.88
C ASP A 97 -12.38 -5.25 5.16
N PRO A 98 -13.65 -5.14 5.59
CA PRO A 98 -14.76 -5.83 4.94
C PRO A 98 -15.01 -5.35 3.50
N LEU A 99 -14.45 -4.20 3.12
CA LEU A 99 -14.52 -3.64 1.76
C LEU A 99 -13.37 -4.12 0.86
N ASP A 100 -12.42 -4.89 1.41
CA ASP A 100 -11.26 -5.34 0.65
C ASP A 100 -11.63 -6.45 -0.33
N PRO A 101 -11.11 -6.42 -1.56
CA PRO A 101 -11.36 -7.48 -2.52
C PRO A 101 -10.73 -8.79 -2.01
N VAL A 102 -11.58 -9.76 -1.67
CA VAL A 102 -11.15 -11.11 -1.38
C VAL A 102 -10.60 -11.72 -2.66
N THR A 103 -9.29 -11.92 -2.70
CA THR A 103 -8.69 -12.69 -3.79
C THR A 103 -9.03 -14.14 -3.55
N ILE A 104 -10.13 -14.61 -4.16
CA ILE A 104 -10.42 -16.03 -4.23
C ILE A 104 -9.33 -16.60 -5.13
N ILE A 105 -8.35 -17.27 -4.51
CA ILE A 105 -7.39 -18.09 -5.23
C ILE A 105 -8.23 -19.25 -5.75
N SER A 106 -8.81 -19.09 -6.94
CA SER A 106 -9.23 -20.24 -7.72
C SER A 106 -7.96 -21.01 -8.01
N TYR A 107 -7.65 -21.98 -7.16
CA TYR A 107 -6.72 -23.03 -7.51
C TYR A 107 -7.26 -23.63 -8.80
N ASP A 108 -6.60 -23.33 -9.91
CA ASP A 108 -6.83 -24.09 -11.13
C ASP A 108 -6.13 -25.43 -10.91
N PRO A 109 -6.88 -26.52 -10.67
CA PRO A 109 -6.27 -27.82 -10.40
C PRO A 109 -5.43 -28.31 -11.59
N GLU A 110 -5.58 -27.75 -12.78
CA GLU A 110 -4.79 -28.13 -13.96
C GLU A 110 -3.36 -27.51 -13.93
N GLU A 111 -3.15 -26.37 -13.28
CA GLU A 111 -1.83 -25.71 -13.22
C GLU A 111 -0.86 -26.36 -12.20
N ASP A 112 -1.35 -26.82 -11.06
CA ASP A 112 -0.50 -27.39 -9.98
C ASP A 112 -0.10 -28.85 -10.25
N PHE A 113 -0.84 -29.56 -11.13
CA PHE A 113 -0.49 -30.91 -11.56
C PHE A 113 0.38 -30.94 -12.84
N GLY A 114 0.68 -29.78 -13.44
CA GLY A 114 1.24 -29.67 -14.80
C GLY A 114 2.76 -29.52 -14.92
N HIS A 115 3.53 -29.44 -13.83
CA HIS A 115 5.01 -29.32 -13.88
C HIS A 115 5.75 -30.59 -13.43
N PHE A 116 5.23 -31.76 -13.78
CA PHE A 116 6.04 -32.96 -13.96
C PHE A 116 6.63 -32.98 -15.37
N SER A 117 7.37 -31.92 -15.74
CA SER A 117 8.11 -31.92 -17.00
C SER A 117 9.31 -32.87 -16.88
N ASP A 118 9.13 -34.05 -17.48
CA ASP A 118 10.13 -34.91 -18.12
C ASP A 118 11.37 -35.27 -17.31
N GLY A 119 11.18 -36.17 -16.35
CA GLY A 119 12.24 -36.89 -15.66
C GLY A 119 12.06 -38.40 -15.75
N VAL A 120 12.37 -38.98 -16.90
CA VAL A 120 12.76 -40.39 -17.11
C VAL A 120 11.66 -41.43 -16.82
N ALA A 121 11.04 -41.92 -17.89
CA ALA A 121 10.47 -43.26 -17.92
C ALA A 121 11.57 -44.29 -17.58
N GLN A 122 11.74 -44.62 -16.29
CA GLN A 122 12.34 -45.89 -15.92
C GLN A 122 11.32 -47.00 -16.19
N PRO A 123 11.64 -48.00 -17.02
CA PRO A 123 10.80 -49.18 -17.14
C PRO A 123 10.81 -49.91 -15.80
N MET A 124 9.68 -49.90 -15.10
CA MET A 124 9.51 -50.71 -13.91
C MET A 124 9.62 -52.20 -14.29
N PRO A 125 10.46 -52.99 -13.59
CA PRO A 125 10.41 -54.43 -13.71
C PRO A 125 9.09 -54.94 -13.14
N ARG A 126 8.32 -55.62 -13.99
CA ARG A 126 7.16 -56.40 -13.58
C ARG A 126 7.56 -57.44 -12.54
N GLY A 127 6.85 -57.40 -11.42
CA GLY A 127 6.69 -58.53 -10.52
C GLY A 127 7.33 -58.31 -9.16
N VAL A 128 6.51 -58.08 -8.14
CA VAL A 128 6.36 -58.97 -6.98
C VAL A 128 4.99 -58.73 -6.35
N HIS A 129 4.38 -59.84 -5.99
CA HIS A 129 3.11 -60.05 -5.32
C HIS A 129 3.00 -59.41 -3.92
N VAL A 130 1.75 -59.05 -3.57
CA VAL A 130 1.06 -59.34 -2.28
C VAL A 130 1.69 -58.81 -0.97
N ALA A 131 0.98 -57.89 -0.30
CA ALA A 131 0.31 -58.17 0.98
C ALA A 131 -0.46 -56.93 1.48
N LEU A 132 -1.77 -57.10 1.69
CA LEU A 132 -2.62 -56.23 2.50
C LEU A 132 -2.19 -56.34 3.98
N PRO A 133 -2.20 -55.24 4.74
CA PRO A 133 -2.65 -55.26 6.13
C PRO A 133 -3.77 -54.23 6.28
N GLN A 134 -5.03 -54.66 6.32
CA GLN A 134 -5.75 -55.05 7.53
C GLN A 134 -5.98 -53.87 8.49
N GLU A 135 -7.26 -53.49 8.56
CA GLU A 135 -7.85 -52.57 9.54
C GLU A 135 -7.46 -52.91 10.98
N SER A 136 -7.40 -51.88 11.82
CA SER A 136 -7.77 -51.99 13.24
C SER A 136 -8.35 -50.66 13.75
N PRO A 137 -9.41 -50.71 14.56
CA PRO A 137 -10.22 -49.57 14.96
C PRO A 137 -9.78 -48.93 16.28
N GLY A 138 -10.20 -47.68 16.47
CA GLY A 138 -10.61 -47.17 17.78
C GLY A 138 -9.51 -46.65 18.70
N PHE A 139 -9.46 -45.33 18.88
CA PHE A 139 -9.24 -44.75 20.21
C PHE A 139 -10.03 -43.44 20.32
N GLY A 140 -11.12 -43.50 21.08
CA GLY A 140 -11.77 -42.32 21.63
C GLY A 140 -10.83 -41.65 22.62
N GLY A 141 -10.68 -40.33 22.48
CA GLY A 141 -9.85 -39.51 23.34
C GLY A 141 -10.57 -38.19 23.59
N VAL A 142 -11.37 -38.21 24.65
CA VAL A 142 -12.10 -37.10 25.26
C VAL A 142 -11.26 -35.82 25.36
N ALA A 143 -11.87 -34.70 25.01
CA ALA A 143 -11.38 -33.36 25.27
C ALA A 143 -11.22 -33.10 26.78
N PRO A 144 -10.23 -32.28 27.18
CA PRO A 144 -10.38 -31.40 28.32
C PRO A 144 -10.52 -29.95 27.84
N LEU A 145 -11.72 -29.42 28.05
CA LEU A 145 -11.97 -27.99 28.23
C LEU A 145 -11.06 -27.50 29.36
N LEU A 146 -10.10 -26.62 29.07
CA LEU A 146 -9.38 -25.90 30.11
C LEU A 146 -9.66 -24.40 29.98
N VAL A 147 -10.66 -24.04 30.78
CA VAL A 147 -10.99 -22.70 31.27
C VAL A 147 -9.79 -22.10 32.00
N SER A 148 -9.36 -20.90 31.61
CA SER A 148 -8.67 -19.88 32.45
C SER A 148 -8.27 -18.72 31.53
N ALA A 149 -8.36 -17.44 31.88
CA ALA A 149 -8.99 -16.73 32.98
C ALA A 149 -9.09 -15.28 32.48
N ILE A 150 -10.24 -14.64 32.69
CA ILE A 150 -10.43 -13.21 32.45
C ILE A 150 -9.64 -12.47 33.53
N ALA A 151 -8.48 -11.93 33.17
CA ALA A 151 -7.79 -10.96 34.00
C ALA A 151 -8.46 -9.60 33.78
N ALA A 152 -9.29 -9.21 34.75
CA ALA A 152 -9.80 -7.87 34.90
C ALA A 152 -8.62 -6.91 35.18
N SER A 153 -8.43 -5.91 34.32
CA SER A 153 -7.61 -4.75 34.66
C SER A 153 -8.48 -3.71 35.37
N PRO A 154 -8.09 -3.23 36.56
CA PRO A 154 -8.83 -2.21 37.27
C PRO A 154 -8.65 -0.84 36.62
N ALA A 155 -9.79 -0.20 36.38
CA ALA A 155 -9.91 1.24 36.21
C ALA A 155 -9.63 1.91 37.56
N LEU A 156 -8.70 2.86 37.60
CA LEU A 156 -8.71 4.00 38.53
C LEU A 156 -7.56 4.95 38.16
N GLU A 157 -7.87 6.18 37.80
CA GLU A 157 -7.42 7.38 38.55
C GLU A 157 -8.02 8.61 37.87
N ALA A 158 -8.87 9.27 38.64
CA ALA A 158 -9.52 10.51 38.33
C ALA A 158 -8.53 11.67 38.56
N GLY A 159 -8.27 12.45 37.51
CA GLY A 159 -7.63 13.76 37.62
C GLY A 159 -8.68 14.85 37.52
N GLN A 160 -9.21 15.29 38.68
CA GLN A 160 -9.97 16.51 38.82
C GLN A 160 -9.04 17.72 38.65
N GLY A 161 -9.46 18.70 37.85
CA GLY A 161 -8.82 20.01 37.74
C GLY A 161 -9.74 21.02 37.08
N SER A 162 -10.28 21.91 37.93
CA SER A 162 -10.97 23.19 37.66
C SER A 162 -10.50 23.92 36.39
N GLU A 163 -11.29 24.76 35.71
CA GLU A 163 -11.85 25.98 36.28
C GLU A 163 -12.84 26.64 35.30
N ALA A 164 -13.83 27.32 35.88
CA ALA A 164 -14.90 28.01 35.20
C ALA A 164 -14.42 29.31 34.54
N VAL A 165 -14.85 29.59 33.30
CA VAL A 165 -15.09 30.97 32.86
C VAL A 165 -16.41 31.05 32.11
N ARG A 166 -17.34 31.72 32.78
CA ARG A 166 -18.66 32.14 32.37
C ARG A 166 -18.51 33.39 31.48
N GLY A 167 -19.03 33.34 30.25
CA GLY A 167 -19.03 34.48 29.33
C GLY A 167 -20.26 34.46 28.44
N ASN A 168 -21.36 34.96 28.97
CA ASN A 168 -22.64 35.16 28.32
C ASN A 168 -22.55 36.33 27.33
N THR A 169 -22.91 36.16 26.05
CA THR A 169 -23.37 37.28 25.22
C THR A 169 -24.36 36.79 24.17
N THR A 170 -25.61 37.20 24.38
CA THR A 170 -26.77 37.07 23.51
C THR A 170 -26.79 38.08 22.37
N CYS A 171 -27.60 37.75 21.36
CA CYS A 171 -28.26 38.62 20.37
C CYS A 171 -27.47 39.06 19.12
N GLY A 172 -27.94 38.54 17.98
CA GLY A 172 -27.56 38.96 16.64
C GLY A 172 -28.42 38.25 15.60
N ASP A 173 -29.73 38.51 15.66
CA ASP A 173 -30.71 38.16 14.63
C ASP A 173 -30.36 38.92 13.34
N GLY A 174 -30.13 38.23 12.23
CA GLY A 174 -29.61 38.87 11.01
C GLY A 174 -29.33 37.92 9.84
N MET A 175 -30.37 37.69 9.05
CA MET A 175 -30.41 37.20 7.67
C MET A 175 -29.05 37.13 6.93
N SER A 176 -28.66 35.93 6.49
CA SER A 176 -27.96 35.72 5.23
C SER A 176 -28.11 34.27 4.80
N GLY A 177 -28.61 34.08 3.57
CA GLY A 177 -28.93 32.78 3.00
C GLY A 177 -27.77 31.82 3.14
N ALA A 178 -27.99 30.75 3.90
CA ALA A 178 -27.14 29.58 3.90
C ALA A 178 -27.16 29.00 2.49
N MET A 179 -26.15 29.37 1.72
CA MET A 179 -25.79 28.69 0.49
C MET A 179 -25.47 27.25 0.90
N ASP A 180 -26.34 26.34 0.48
CA ASP A 180 -26.26 24.90 0.72
C ASP A 180 -25.00 24.32 0.07
N TRP A 181 -23.88 24.44 0.78
CA TRP A 181 -22.58 23.92 0.36
C TRP A 181 -22.48 22.40 0.57
N GLU A 182 -23.41 21.79 1.32
CA GLU A 182 -23.51 20.34 1.47
C GLU A 182 -24.01 19.69 0.16
N SER A 183 -24.95 20.33 -0.54
CA SER A 183 -25.37 19.88 -1.88
C SER A 183 -24.27 20.03 -2.95
N ALA A 184 -23.32 20.95 -2.79
CA ALA A 184 -22.19 21.12 -3.71
C ALA A 184 -21.08 20.08 -3.49
N LEU A 185 -20.91 19.57 -2.27
CA LEU A 185 -19.95 18.51 -1.98
C LEU A 185 -20.46 17.14 -2.44
N HIS A 186 -21.74 16.83 -2.25
CA HIS A 186 -22.27 15.50 -2.63
C HIS A 186 -22.32 15.22 -4.14
N GLY A 187 -22.32 16.25 -4.99
CA GLY A 187 -22.27 16.10 -6.45
C GLY A 187 -20.89 15.72 -7.03
N ALA A 188 -19.80 15.86 -6.28
CA ALA A 188 -18.44 15.66 -6.79
C ALA A 188 -17.87 14.24 -6.54
N TYR A 189 -18.55 13.40 -5.77
CA TYR A 189 -18.05 12.07 -5.38
C TYR A 189 -18.59 10.92 -6.25
N SER A 190 -19.44 11.20 -7.24
CA SER A 190 -19.93 10.19 -8.20
C SER A 190 -19.20 10.28 -9.55
N MET A 191 -17.86 10.37 -9.50
CA MET A 191 -17.01 10.23 -10.68
C MET A 191 -16.33 8.86 -10.62
N PRO A 192 -16.31 8.07 -11.70
CA PRO A 192 -15.61 6.80 -11.73
C PRO A 192 -14.12 7.00 -11.38
N ILE A 193 -13.66 6.31 -10.33
CA ILE A 193 -12.31 6.42 -9.72
C ILE A 193 -11.17 6.30 -10.75
N ARG A 194 -11.45 5.70 -11.91
CA ARG A 194 -10.50 5.49 -13.00
C ARG A 194 -10.00 6.79 -13.66
N GLU A 195 -10.73 7.91 -13.58
CA GLU A 195 -10.29 9.20 -14.17
C GLU A 195 -9.52 10.11 -13.19
N ARG A 196 -9.70 9.97 -11.87
CA ARG A 196 -8.99 10.80 -10.87
C ARG A 196 -7.49 10.50 -10.77
N LEU A 197 -7.06 9.29 -11.11
CA LEU A 197 -5.65 8.87 -11.04
C LEU A 197 -4.80 9.36 -12.23
N SER A 198 -5.42 9.84 -13.32
CA SER A 198 -4.65 10.40 -14.45
C SER A 198 -4.28 11.88 -14.24
N LEU A 199 -5.12 12.64 -13.52
CA LEU A 199 -4.92 14.07 -13.28
C LEU A 199 -3.83 14.35 -12.24
N THR A 200 -3.72 13.56 -11.16
CA THR A 200 -2.72 13.79 -10.11
C THR A 200 -1.30 13.43 -10.54
N ASN A 201 -1.14 12.37 -11.33
CA ASN A 201 0.17 12.00 -11.90
C ASN A 201 0.65 13.00 -12.96
N SER A 202 -0.27 13.61 -13.73
CA SER A 202 0.08 14.72 -14.63
C SER A 202 0.51 16.00 -13.88
N LEU A 203 -0.09 16.30 -12.72
CA LEU A 203 0.25 17.50 -11.93
C LEU A 203 1.59 17.38 -11.19
N ALA A 204 1.99 16.19 -10.74
CA ALA A 204 3.30 15.98 -10.12
C ALA A 204 4.45 16.16 -11.14
N LEU A 205 4.25 15.69 -12.37
CA LEU A 205 5.17 15.90 -13.50
C LEU A 205 5.23 17.38 -13.94
N ILE A 206 4.10 18.09 -13.89
CA ILE A 206 4.03 19.53 -14.16
C ILE A 206 4.80 20.34 -13.09
N ARG A 207 4.77 19.95 -11.81
CA ARG A 207 5.50 20.67 -10.76
C ARG A 207 7.02 20.59 -10.88
N GLN A 208 7.58 19.48 -11.37
CA GLN A 208 9.03 19.38 -11.60
C GLN A 208 9.48 20.11 -12.88
N LEU A 209 8.67 20.12 -13.95
CA LEU A 209 9.01 20.90 -15.15
C LEU A 209 8.89 22.42 -14.93
N HIS A 210 8.01 22.87 -14.04
CA HIS A 210 7.70 24.30 -13.87
C HIS A 210 8.90 25.14 -13.45
N TRP A 211 9.70 24.70 -12.46
CA TRP A 211 10.78 25.53 -11.92
C TRP A 211 11.85 25.93 -12.95
N GLY A 212 12.15 25.05 -13.91
CA GLY A 212 13.08 25.35 -15.00
C GLY A 212 12.59 26.48 -15.92
N TYR A 213 11.31 26.47 -16.29
CA TYR A 213 10.72 27.51 -17.14
C TYR A 213 10.63 28.87 -16.43
N TRP A 214 10.37 28.89 -15.12
CA TRP A 214 10.39 30.14 -14.35
C TRP A 214 11.79 30.73 -14.24
N ALA A 215 12.82 29.90 -14.06
CA ALA A 215 14.20 30.38 -14.07
C ALA A 215 14.57 31.02 -15.42
N ILE A 216 14.15 30.41 -16.53
CA ILE A 216 14.35 30.97 -17.88
C ILE A 216 13.58 32.28 -18.07
N ALA A 217 12.31 32.34 -17.65
CA ALA A 217 11.49 33.55 -17.77
C ALA A 217 12.05 34.72 -16.94
N ILE A 218 12.49 34.46 -15.71
CA ILE A 218 13.15 35.46 -14.84
C ILE A 218 14.46 35.94 -15.49
N GLY A 219 15.26 35.03 -16.03
CA GLY A 219 16.49 35.36 -16.74
C GLY A 219 16.25 36.27 -17.96
N LEU A 220 15.27 35.95 -18.79
CA LEU A 220 14.90 36.77 -19.96
C LEU A 220 14.39 38.16 -19.55
N CYS A 221 13.64 38.26 -18.45
CA CYS A 221 13.12 39.52 -17.95
C CYS A 221 14.25 40.48 -17.48
N LEU A 222 15.27 39.94 -16.81
CA LEU A 222 16.43 40.70 -16.37
C LEU A 222 17.30 41.20 -17.54
N ILE A 223 17.47 40.39 -18.59
CA ILE A 223 18.25 40.77 -19.78
C ILE A 223 17.48 41.79 -20.64
N GLY A 224 16.16 41.66 -20.76
CA GLY A 224 15.33 42.53 -21.58
C GLY A 224 15.03 43.91 -20.99
N SER A 225 14.98 44.03 -19.66
CA SER A 225 14.66 45.28 -18.94
C SER A 225 15.49 46.51 -19.37
N PRO A 226 16.84 46.43 -19.50
CA PRO A 226 17.63 47.59 -19.91
C PRO A 226 17.40 48.03 -21.37
N LEU A 227 17.04 47.10 -22.26
CA LEU A 227 16.70 47.43 -23.66
C LEU A 227 15.35 48.14 -23.73
N PHE A 228 14.38 47.71 -22.92
CA PHE A 228 13.07 48.33 -22.85
C PHE A 228 13.12 49.74 -22.26
N ALA A 229 13.94 49.95 -21.23
CA ALA A 229 14.18 51.27 -20.65
C ALA A 229 14.79 52.27 -21.64
N LYS A 230 15.65 51.79 -22.55
CA LYS A 230 16.28 52.62 -23.60
C LYS A 230 15.35 52.99 -24.76
N MET A 231 14.24 52.27 -24.92
CA MET A 231 13.24 52.54 -25.96
C MET A 231 12.19 53.57 -25.53
N ILE A 232 12.04 53.77 -24.22
CA ILE A 232 11.06 54.68 -23.62
C ILE A 232 11.67 56.06 -23.33
N SER A 233 13.00 56.14 -23.19
CA SER A 233 13.74 57.40 -23.03
C SER A 233 14.16 57.98 -24.37
#